data_AF-V9LFI9-F1
#
_entry.id   AF-V9LFI9-F1
#
_cell.length_a   1.000
_cell.length_b   1.000
_cell.length_c   1.000
_cell.angle_alpha   90.00
_cell.angle_beta   90.00
_cell.angle_gamma   90.00
#
_symmetry.space_group_name_H-M   'P 1'
#
loop_
_entity.id
_entity.type
_entity.pdbx_description
1 polymer ?
#
loop_
_entity_poly.entity_id
_entity_poly.type
_entity_poly.pdbx_seq_one_letter_code
_entity_poly.pdbx_strand_id
1 'polypeptide(L)'
;VWAVTHMSVWFTVAFTFDRLVAICWVKLQTSYCSERTAAVVVGVISSLSCFISIPWYFIFEPSEILNNVPWYCQYKEAYYTSATWIVYHWFDTIITPFVPFFLILLMNVVTVRHILAANRFRRNLLHQKSNSGNDAEMENRRKSIILLFAISGSFIVLWLMYVLNFIFSRTLSSYFYLSYKDAVYIVQQVTDMLKVLSCCTNTVIYALTQSKFRKDVKYLVIYP
;
A
#
# COMPACT_ATOMS: atom_id res chain seq x y z
N VAL A 1 -3.77 -13.73 4.97
CA VAL A 1 -3.13 -12.91 3.91
C VAL A 1 -3.97 -11.69 3.60
N TRP A 2 -5.24 -11.86 3.20
CA TRP A 2 -6.17 -10.77 2.86
C TRP A 2 -6.15 -9.60 3.85
N ALA A 3 -6.42 -9.85 5.14
CA ALA A 3 -6.45 -8.80 6.17
C ALA A 3 -5.16 -7.99 6.25
N VAL A 4 -4.01 -8.66 6.26
CA VAL A 4 -2.68 -8.02 6.35
C VAL A 4 -2.41 -7.17 5.11
N THR A 5 -2.84 -7.64 3.93
CA THR A 5 -2.72 -6.90 2.69
C THR A 5 -3.59 -5.63 2.71
N HIS A 6 -4.84 -5.69 3.17
CA HIS A 6 -5.69 -4.51 3.36
C HIS A 6 -5.10 -3.52 4.35
N MET A 7 -4.61 -4.02 5.49
CA MET A 7 -3.94 -3.18 6.50
C MET A 7 -2.76 -2.45 5.90
N SER A 8 -1.87 -3.14 5.18
CA SER A 8 -0.68 -2.54 4.59
C SER A 8 -1.01 -1.41 3.61
N VAL A 9 -2.01 -1.62 2.77
CA VAL A 9 -2.54 -0.61 1.84
C VAL A 9 -3.01 0.63 2.58
N TRP A 10 -3.92 0.45 3.55
CA TRP A 10 -4.53 1.57 4.28
C TRP A 10 -3.54 2.26 5.23
N PHE A 11 -2.56 1.54 5.77
CA PHE A 11 -1.43 2.14 6.47
C PHE A 11 -0.55 2.97 5.55
N THR A 12 -0.36 2.57 4.30
CA THR A 12 0.37 3.39 3.32
C THR A 12 -0.38 4.70 3.04
N VAL A 13 -1.71 4.65 2.91
CA VAL A 13 -2.57 5.84 2.76
C VAL A 13 -2.47 6.73 4.00
N ALA A 14 -2.68 6.17 5.19
CA ALA A 14 -2.63 6.90 6.46
C ALA A 14 -1.26 7.55 6.69
N PHE A 15 -0.17 6.83 6.40
CA PHE A 15 1.18 7.36 6.46
C PHE A 15 1.40 8.52 5.47
N THR A 16 0.89 8.39 4.24
CA THR A 16 1.00 9.45 3.23
C THR A 16 0.23 10.70 3.67
N PHE A 17 -0.93 10.51 4.30
CA PHE A 17 -1.72 11.59 4.87
C PHE A 17 -1.00 12.28 6.03
N ASP A 18 -0.47 11.52 6.99
CA ASP A 18 0.31 12.06 8.12
C ASP A 18 1.46 12.94 7.62
N ARG A 19 2.17 12.45 6.61
CA ARG A 19 3.27 13.18 5.98
C ARG A 19 2.83 14.42 5.22
N LEU A 20 1.69 14.37 4.54
CA LEU A 20 1.08 15.55 3.90
C LEU A 20 0.80 16.62 4.96
N VAL A 21 0.16 16.25 6.07
CA VAL A 21 -0.17 17.17 7.18
C VAL A 21 1.10 17.77 7.77
N ALA A 22 2.12 16.96 8.06
CA ALA A 22 3.38 17.42 8.63
C ALA A 22 4.14 18.41 7.70
N ILE A 23 4.03 18.27 6.39
CA ILE A 23 4.74 19.13 5.41
C ILE A 23 3.91 20.37 5.04
N CYS A 24 2.60 20.23 4.88
CA CYS A 24 1.72 21.27 4.34
C CYS A 24 1.04 22.10 5.43
N TRP A 25 0.75 21.51 6.58
CA TRP A 25 -0.07 22.14 7.62
C TRP A 25 0.52 21.99 9.01
N VAL A 26 1.57 22.76 9.30
CA VAL A 26 2.22 22.81 10.62
C VAL A 26 1.23 23.09 11.76
N LYS A 27 0.18 23.89 11.52
CA LYS A 27 -0.88 24.17 12.52
C LYS A 27 -1.79 22.96 12.80
N LEU A 28 -2.00 22.08 11.82
CA LEU A 28 -2.82 20.86 11.98
C LEU A 28 -1.99 19.69 12.52
N GLN A 29 -0.67 19.72 12.33
CA GLN A 29 0.26 18.71 12.84
C GLN A 29 0.10 18.47 14.34
N THR A 30 -0.07 19.54 15.13
CA THR A 30 -0.19 19.44 16.60
C THR A 30 -1.47 18.73 17.05
N SER A 31 -2.51 18.70 16.21
CA SER A 31 -3.79 18.04 16.51
C SER A 31 -3.91 16.65 15.89
N TYR A 32 -3.35 16.43 14.69
CA TYR A 32 -3.53 15.19 13.93
C TYR A 32 -2.36 14.21 14.08
N CYS A 33 -1.12 14.70 14.20
CA CYS A 33 0.08 13.86 14.31
C CYS A 33 0.40 13.53 15.78
N SER A 34 -0.59 13.09 16.55
CA SER A 34 -0.41 12.64 17.94
C SER A 34 -0.35 11.12 18.04
N GLU A 35 0.37 10.60 19.04
CA GLU A 35 0.45 9.15 19.28
C GLU A 35 -0.93 8.51 19.54
N ARG A 36 -1.82 9.22 20.25
CA ARG A 36 -3.18 8.75 20.52
C ARG A 36 -3.99 8.64 19.23
N THR A 37 -3.92 9.65 18.37
CA THR A 37 -4.60 9.63 17.07
C THR A 37 -4.06 8.49 16.21
N ALA A 38 -2.74 8.32 16.16
CA ALA A 38 -2.10 7.23 15.42
C ALA A 38 -2.55 5.85 15.93
N ALA A 39 -2.59 5.64 17.25
CA ALA A 39 -3.06 4.38 17.85
C ALA A 39 -4.53 4.08 17.50
N VAL A 40 -5.41 5.10 17.55
CA VAL A 40 -6.81 4.95 17.14
C VAL A 40 -6.92 4.61 15.66
N VAL A 41 -6.20 5.33 14.78
CA VAL A 41 -6.21 5.08 13.33
C VAL A 41 -5.71 3.67 13.02
N VAL A 42 -4.62 3.23 13.66
CA VAL A 42 -4.08 1.87 13.50
C VAL A 42 -5.08 0.81 13.96
N GLY A 43 -5.71 1.02 15.12
CA GLY A 43 -6.74 0.12 15.64
C GLY A 43 -7.94 0.00 14.69
N VAL A 44 -8.49 1.14 14.26
CA VAL A 44 -9.64 1.20 13.34
C VAL A 44 -9.33 0.54 12.01
N ILE A 45 -8.19 0.85 11.38
CA ILE A 45 -7.79 0.24 10.10
C ILE A 45 -7.62 -1.28 10.27
N SER A 46 -6.99 -1.71 11.36
CA SER A 46 -6.76 -3.14 11.62
C SER A 46 -8.07 -3.89 11.80
N SER A 47 -8.97 -3.37 12.65
CA SER A 47 -10.29 -3.96 12.87
C SER A 47 -11.10 -4.03 11.58
N LEU A 48 -11.26 -2.92 10.86
CA LEU A 48 -12.00 -2.88 9.59
C LEU A 48 -11.42 -3.83 8.55
N SER A 49 -10.10 -3.89 8.43
CA SER A 49 -9.41 -4.80 7.49
C SER A 49 -9.69 -6.27 7.83
N CYS A 50 -9.69 -6.63 9.11
CA CYS A 50 -10.07 -7.97 9.56
C CYS A 50 -11.53 -8.28 9.20
N PHE A 51 -12.46 -7.37 9.50
CA PHE A 51 -13.89 -7.55 9.22
C PHE A 51 -14.16 -7.71 7.73
N ILE A 52 -13.62 -6.82 6.90
CA ILE A 52 -13.75 -6.89 5.44
C ILE A 52 -13.16 -8.20 4.94
N SER A 53 -12.12 -8.75 5.56
CA SER A 53 -11.49 -9.99 5.08
C SER A 53 -12.23 -11.28 5.41
N ILE A 54 -13.27 -11.25 6.26
CA ILE A 54 -13.97 -12.45 6.71
C ILE A 54 -14.53 -13.29 5.54
N PRO A 55 -15.23 -12.71 4.55
CA PRO A 55 -15.79 -13.50 3.45
C PRO A 55 -14.71 -14.30 2.71
N TRP A 56 -13.52 -13.75 2.51
CA TRP A 56 -12.42 -14.43 1.80
C TRP A 56 -12.03 -15.79 2.40
N TYR A 57 -12.32 -16.06 3.67
CA TYR A 57 -12.07 -17.38 4.27
C TYR A 57 -13.05 -18.47 3.81
N PHE A 58 -14.18 -18.11 3.22
CA PHE A 58 -15.25 -19.04 2.82
C PHE A 58 -15.21 -19.42 1.33
N ILE A 59 -14.25 -18.90 0.56
CA ILE A 59 -14.12 -19.12 -0.90
C ILE A 59 -13.57 -20.51 -1.26
N PHE A 60 -12.94 -21.20 -0.31
CA PHE A 60 -12.25 -22.46 -0.56
C PHE A 60 -13.12 -23.67 -0.22
N GLU A 61 -12.94 -24.73 -1.01
CA GLU A 61 -13.46 -26.07 -0.78
C GLU A 61 -12.33 -27.10 -0.96
N PRO A 62 -12.44 -28.30 -0.36
CA PRO A 62 -11.44 -29.34 -0.58
C PRO A 62 -11.40 -29.76 -2.04
N SER A 63 -10.21 -29.87 -2.61
CA SER A 63 -10.05 -30.35 -3.99
C SER A 63 -10.29 -31.84 -4.08
N GLU A 64 -9.80 -32.59 -3.08
CA GLU A 64 -9.95 -34.04 -3.01
C GLU A 64 -10.38 -34.49 -1.61
N ILE A 65 -11.14 -35.57 -1.52
CA ILE A 65 -11.54 -36.20 -0.25
C ILE A 65 -11.03 -37.63 -0.26
N LEU A 66 -9.91 -37.89 0.42
CA LEU A 66 -9.30 -39.21 0.50
C LEU A 66 -9.58 -39.80 1.89
N ASN A 67 -10.23 -40.95 1.96
CA ASN A 67 -10.59 -41.62 3.23
C ASN A 67 -11.36 -40.70 4.20
N ASN A 68 -12.32 -39.93 3.69
CA ASN A 68 -13.10 -38.96 4.47
C ASN A 68 -12.26 -37.81 5.08
N VAL A 69 -11.02 -37.61 4.61
CA VAL A 69 -10.14 -36.51 4.98
C VAL A 69 -10.02 -35.55 3.78
N PRO A 70 -10.30 -34.25 3.95
CA PRO A 70 -10.11 -33.25 2.91
C PRO A 70 -8.63 -32.97 2.64
N TRP A 71 -8.22 -33.02 1.38
CA TRP A 71 -6.88 -32.70 0.90
C TRP A 71 -6.93 -31.58 -0.14
N TYR A 72 -5.95 -30.66 -0.05
CA TYR A 72 -5.79 -29.48 -0.90
C TYR A 72 -6.97 -28.50 -0.86
N CYS A 73 -6.78 -27.30 -1.41
CA CYS A 73 -7.81 -26.26 -1.45
C CYS A 73 -8.01 -25.78 -2.89
N GLN A 74 -9.26 -25.74 -3.34
CA GLN A 74 -9.65 -25.13 -4.60
C GLN A 74 -10.71 -24.05 -4.37
N TYR A 75 -10.85 -23.13 -5.32
CA TYR A 75 -11.92 -22.14 -5.29
C TYR A 75 -13.26 -22.82 -5.59
N LYS A 76 -14.29 -22.51 -4.79
CA LYS A 76 -15.67 -22.93 -5.09
C LYS A 76 -16.10 -22.37 -6.44
N GLU A 77 -16.81 -23.15 -7.24
CA GLU A 77 -17.36 -22.66 -8.52
C GLU A 77 -18.25 -21.42 -8.34
N ALA A 78 -19.00 -21.38 -7.23
CA ALA A 78 -19.83 -20.25 -6.82
C ALA A 78 -19.06 -18.92 -6.71
N TYR A 79 -17.74 -18.95 -6.47
CA TYR A 79 -16.92 -17.74 -6.45
C TYR A 79 -16.92 -17.01 -7.80
N TYR A 80 -16.90 -17.76 -8.91
CA TYR A 80 -16.85 -17.19 -10.25
C TYR A 80 -18.23 -16.87 -10.81
N THR A 81 -19.25 -17.65 -10.43
CA THR A 81 -20.60 -17.59 -11.02
C THR A 81 -21.61 -16.80 -10.19
N SER A 82 -21.45 -16.76 -8.86
CA SER A 82 -22.42 -16.09 -7.98
C SER A 82 -22.29 -14.57 -8.05
N ALA A 83 -23.43 -13.88 -8.26
CA ALA A 83 -23.50 -12.42 -8.26
C ALA A 83 -22.93 -11.80 -6.98
N THR A 84 -23.16 -12.42 -5.83
CA THR A 84 -22.65 -11.93 -4.53
C THR A 84 -21.14 -11.89 -4.49
N TRP A 85 -20.47 -12.96 -4.94
CA TRP A 85 -19.01 -13.04 -4.99
C TRP A 85 -18.41 -12.07 -6.01
N ILE A 86 -19.07 -11.93 -7.15
CA ILE A 86 -18.66 -10.98 -8.19
C ILE A 86 -18.71 -9.55 -7.64
N VAL A 87 -19.83 -9.14 -7.05
CA VAL A 87 -19.99 -7.80 -6.47
C VAL A 87 -18.97 -7.56 -5.36
N TYR A 88 -18.77 -8.55 -4.50
CA TYR A 88 -17.81 -8.46 -3.41
C TYR A 88 -16.37 -8.33 -3.90
N HIS A 89 -15.95 -9.09 -4.91
CA HIS A 89 -14.60 -9.00 -5.48
C HIS A 89 -14.35 -7.67 -6.18
N TRP A 90 -15.35 -7.12 -6.88
CA TRP A 90 -15.30 -5.76 -7.41
C TRP A 90 -15.18 -4.71 -6.31
N PHE A 91 -15.99 -4.82 -5.26
CA PHE A 91 -15.93 -3.92 -4.10
C PHE A 91 -14.53 -3.92 -3.47
N ASP A 92 -13.96 -5.11 -3.25
CA ASP A 92 -12.63 -5.30 -2.69
C ASP A 92 -11.54 -4.67 -3.57
N THR A 93 -11.63 -4.87 -4.88
CA THR A 93 -10.70 -4.31 -5.86
C THR A 93 -10.81 -2.79 -5.93
N ILE A 94 -12.01 -2.21 -5.81
CA ILE A 94 -12.19 -0.75 -5.81
C ILE A 94 -11.62 -0.13 -4.52
N ILE A 95 -11.95 -0.71 -3.37
CA ILE A 95 -11.57 -0.17 -2.06
C ILE A 95 -10.08 -0.37 -1.77
N THR A 96 -9.45 -1.41 -2.32
CA THR A 96 -8.09 -1.79 -1.91
C THR A 96 -7.01 -1.20 -2.83
N PRO A 97 -6.93 -1.51 -4.13
CA PRO A 97 -5.99 -0.78 -4.98
C PRO A 97 -6.52 0.57 -5.47
N PHE A 98 -7.74 0.66 -6.02
CA PHE A 98 -8.15 1.85 -6.80
C PHE A 98 -8.30 3.13 -5.96
N VAL A 99 -9.05 3.08 -4.87
CA VAL A 99 -9.25 4.24 -3.99
C VAL A 99 -7.91 4.69 -3.38
N PRO A 100 -7.09 3.79 -2.80
CA PRO A 100 -5.75 4.12 -2.33
C PRO A 100 -4.82 4.70 -3.40
N PHE A 101 -4.85 4.21 -4.65
CA PHE A 101 -4.07 4.82 -5.74
C PHE A 101 -4.43 6.28 -5.93
N PHE A 102 -5.73 6.59 -6.01
CA PHE A 102 -6.19 7.95 -6.21
C PHE A 102 -5.81 8.86 -5.04
N LEU A 103 -6.04 8.40 -3.81
CA LEU A 103 -5.71 9.15 -2.60
C LEU A 103 -4.21 9.43 -2.49
N ILE A 104 -3.37 8.41 -2.68
CA ILE A 104 -1.91 8.54 -2.60
C ILE A 104 -1.40 9.51 -3.68
N LEU A 105 -1.86 9.38 -4.93
CA LEU A 105 -1.48 10.29 -6.01
C LEU A 105 -1.88 11.74 -5.70
N LEU A 106 -3.11 11.96 -5.25
CA LEU A 106 -3.61 13.29 -4.89
C LEU A 106 -2.76 13.91 -3.76
N MET A 107 -2.55 13.17 -2.67
CA MET A 107 -1.76 13.63 -1.53
C MET A 107 -0.32 13.93 -1.92
N ASN A 108 0.30 13.10 -2.75
CA ASN A 108 1.65 13.34 -3.26
C ASN A 108 1.74 14.59 -4.14
N VAL A 109 0.77 14.80 -5.04
CA VAL A 109 0.71 16.00 -5.89
C VAL A 109 0.62 17.26 -5.03
N VAL A 110 -0.25 17.27 -4.02
CA VAL A 110 -0.38 18.40 -3.08
C VAL A 110 0.92 18.62 -2.32
N THR A 111 1.52 17.54 -1.78
CA THR A 111 2.78 17.61 -1.03
C THR A 111 3.90 18.21 -1.88
N VAL A 112 4.07 17.73 -3.11
CA VAL A 112 5.09 18.23 -4.04
C VAL A 112 4.83 19.69 -4.41
N ARG A 113 3.58 20.06 -4.73
CA ARG A 113 3.22 21.47 -5.03
C ARG A 113 3.57 22.40 -3.88
N HIS A 114 3.26 22.00 -2.64
CA HIS A 114 3.57 22.80 -1.46
C HIS A 114 5.08 22.95 -1.25
N ILE A 115 5.85 21.85 -1.37
CA ILE A 115 7.32 21.90 -1.26
C ILE A 115 7.91 22.82 -2.33
N LEU A 116 7.44 22.72 -3.59
CA LEU A 116 7.92 23.56 -4.68
C LEU A 116 7.56 25.04 -4.48
N ALA A 117 6.34 25.35 -4.00
CA ALA A 117 5.92 26.71 -3.69
C ALA A 117 6.78 27.30 -2.57
N ALA A 118 6.96 26.57 -1.47
CA ALA A 118 7.81 26.98 -0.35
C ALA A 118 9.26 27.21 -0.80
N ASN A 119 9.80 26.36 -1.68
CA ASN A 119 11.13 26.52 -2.25
C ASN A 119 11.22 27.77 -3.14
N ARG A 120 10.19 28.09 -3.95
CA ARG A 120 10.19 29.29 -4.81
C ARG A 120 10.15 30.58 -3.99
N PHE A 121 9.22 30.69 -3.03
CA PHE A 121 9.15 31.87 -2.15
C PHE A 121 10.47 32.09 -1.41
N ARG A 122 11.04 31.00 -0.89
CA ARG A 122 12.32 31.07 -0.17
C ARG A 122 13.49 31.41 -1.10
N ARG A 123 13.55 30.90 -2.33
CA ARG A 123 14.57 31.28 -3.31
C ARG A 123 14.49 32.77 -3.68
N ASN A 124 13.27 33.30 -3.78
CA ASN A 124 13.05 34.73 -4.05
C ASN A 124 13.47 35.61 -2.85
N LEU A 125 13.28 35.14 -1.61
CA LEU A 125 13.72 35.83 -0.39
C LEU A 125 15.23 35.69 -0.12
N LEU A 126 15.83 34.54 -0.46
CA LEU A 126 17.23 34.20 -0.17
C LEU A 126 18.21 34.52 -1.31
N HIS A 127 17.75 35.01 -2.45
CA HIS A 127 18.63 35.65 -3.45
C HIS A 127 19.43 36.84 -2.85
N GLN A 128 19.09 37.25 -1.61
CA GLN A 128 19.76 38.28 -0.82
C GLN A 128 20.76 37.77 0.25
N LYS A 129 20.87 36.46 0.54
CA LYS A 129 21.78 35.94 1.61
C LYS A 129 22.36 34.54 1.29
N SER A 130 23.69 34.51 1.07
CA SER A 130 24.63 33.36 0.89
C SER A 130 24.23 32.05 1.64
N ASN A 131 24.12 30.85 1.03
CA ASN A 131 25.01 29.93 0.28
C ASN A 131 25.72 28.79 1.07
N SER A 132 25.34 28.47 2.32
CA SER A 132 25.83 27.23 2.99
C SER A 132 24.77 26.41 3.73
N GLY A 133 23.72 27.02 4.29
CA GLY A 133 22.60 26.31 4.94
C GLY A 133 21.55 25.74 3.98
N ASN A 134 21.59 26.14 2.69
CA ASN A 134 20.59 25.76 1.68
C ASN A 134 20.74 24.31 1.22
N ASP A 135 21.95 23.76 1.16
CA ASP A 135 22.19 22.46 0.54
C ASP A 135 21.62 21.32 1.39
N ALA A 136 21.82 21.35 2.71
CA ALA A 136 21.34 20.31 3.61
C ALA A 136 19.80 20.26 3.73
N GLU A 137 19.13 21.41 3.81
CA GLU A 137 17.66 21.47 3.87
C GLU A 137 17.03 21.08 2.53
N MET A 138 17.60 21.54 1.40
CA MET A 138 17.16 21.19 0.05
C MET A 138 17.38 19.69 -0.23
N GLU A 139 18.49 19.12 0.24
CA GLU A 139 18.79 17.70 0.15
C GLU A 139 17.79 16.87 0.97
N ASN A 140 17.45 17.29 2.19
CA ASN A 140 16.42 16.63 3.01
C ASN A 140 15.04 16.67 2.35
N ARG A 141 14.66 17.79 1.74
CA ARG A 141 13.41 17.91 0.96
C ARG A 141 13.43 17.02 -0.29
N ARG A 142 14.56 16.94 -1.00
CA ARG A 142 14.73 16.06 -2.17
C ARG A 142 14.63 14.59 -1.78
N LYS A 143 15.29 14.17 -0.70
CA LYS A 143 15.16 12.81 -0.13
C LYS A 143 13.72 12.52 0.26
N SER A 144 13.02 13.51 0.82
CA SER A 144 11.60 13.40 1.13
C SER A 144 10.75 13.14 -0.13
N ILE A 145 10.93 13.93 -1.18
CA ILE A 145 10.22 13.75 -2.46
C ILE A 145 10.53 12.38 -3.08
N ILE A 146 11.81 11.99 -3.15
CA ILE A 146 12.23 10.68 -3.70
C ILE A 146 11.56 9.54 -2.93
N LEU A 147 11.50 9.64 -1.60
CA LEU A 147 10.84 8.65 -0.75
C LEU A 147 9.33 8.55 -1.04
N LEU A 148 8.63 9.67 -1.21
CA LEU A 148 7.19 9.67 -1.54
C LEU A 148 6.94 8.96 -2.87
N PHE A 149 7.71 9.31 -3.90
CA PHE A 149 7.57 8.70 -5.23
C PHE A 149 7.99 7.24 -5.23
N ALA A 150 9.03 6.86 -4.49
CA ALA A 150 9.46 5.47 -4.40
C ALA A 150 8.38 4.57 -3.79
N ILE A 151 7.83 4.95 -2.63
CA ILE A 151 6.78 4.20 -1.93
C ILE A 151 5.52 4.10 -2.78
N SER A 152 5.08 5.25 -3.32
CA SER A 152 3.82 5.32 -4.07
C SER A 152 3.94 4.63 -5.43
N GLY A 153 5.09 4.80 -6.09
CA GLY A 153 5.39 4.15 -7.36
C GLY A 153 5.52 2.64 -7.20
N SER A 154 6.25 2.16 -6.19
CA SER A 154 6.36 0.71 -5.92
C SER A 154 4.99 0.11 -5.60
N PHE A 155 4.20 0.79 -4.76
CA PHE A 155 2.85 0.36 -4.45
C PHE A 155 1.97 0.25 -5.70
N ILE A 156 1.93 1.30 -6.53
CA ILE A 156 1.13 1.33 -7.76
C ILE A 156 1.58 0.23 -8.72
N VAL A 157 2.87 0.10 -8.99
CA VAL A 157 3.39 -0.89 -9.95
C VAL A 157 3.05 -2.32 -9.51
N LEU A 158 3.28 -2.65 -8.23
CA LEU A 158 3.04 -4.00 -7.71
C LEU A 158 1.55 -4.37 -7.72
N TRP A 159 0.67 -3.43 -7.38
CA TRP A 159 -0.78 -3.66 -7.39
C TRP A 159 -1.41 -3.55 -8.77
N LEU A 160 -0.83 -2.77 -9.69
CA LEU A 160 -1.33 -2.64 -11.06
C LEU A 160 -1.33 -3.98 -11.78
N MET A 161 -0.32 -4.82 -11.55
CA MET A 161 -0.27 -6.16 -12.13
C MET A 161 -1.46 -7.03 -11.70
N TYR A 162 -1.85 -6.96 -10.43
CA TYR A 162 -3.04 -7.63 -9.92
C TYR A 162 -4.33 -7.08 -10.55
N VAL A 163 -4.48 -5.76 -10.61
CA VAL A 163 -5.67 -5.11 -11.20
C VAL A 163 -5.81 -5.46 -12.68
N LEU A 164 -4.71 -5.44 -13.44
CA LEU A 164 -4.73 -5.83 -14.84
C LEU A 164 -5.15 -7.30 -14.99
N ASN A 165 -4.57 -8.21 -14.21
CA ASN A 165 -4.95 -9.61 -14.23
C ASN A 165 -6.44 -9.82 -13.88
N PHE A 166 -6.96 -9.07 -12.91
CA PHE A 166 -8.38 -9.09 -12.57
C PHE A 166 -9.26 -8.62 -13.74
N ILE A 167 -8.93 -7.50 -14.39
CA ILE A 167 -9.68 -6.98 -15.54
C ILE A 167 -9.61 -7.95 -16.73
N PHE A 168 -8.42 -8.49 -17.04
CA PHE A 168 -8.23 -9.43 -18.15
C PHE A 168 -8.97 -10.75 -17.93
N SER A 169 -8.81 -11.37 -16.74
CA SER A 169 -9.55 -12.60 -16.41
C SER A 169 -11.05 -12.35 -16.48
N ARG A 170 -11.52 -11.18 -16.03
CA ARG A 170 -12.94 -10.81 -16.09
C ARG A 170 -13.46 -10.63 -17.52
N THR A 171 -12.70 -9.92 -18.35
CA THR A 171 -13.09 -9.55 -19.72
C THR A 171 -13.04 -10.75 -20.66
N LEU A 172 -12.02 -11.61 -20.52
CA LEU A 172 -11.83 -12.78 -21.36
C LEU A 172 -12.56 -14.03 -20.84
N SER A 173 -13.25 -13.91 -19.70
CA SER A 173 -13.87 -15.04 -18.99
C SER A 173 -12.92 -16.22 -18.71
N SER A 174 -11.62 -15.93 -18.60
CA SER A 174 -10.55 -16.92 -18.46
C SER A 174 -10.24 -17.14 -16.97
N TYR A 175 -11.17 -17.77 -16.27
CA TYR A 175 -11.04 -18.06 -14.83
C TYR A 175 -10.65 -19.51 -14.54
N PHE A 176 -10.91 -20.41 -15.49
CA PHE A 176 -10.72 -21.83 -15.32
C PHE A 176 -9.32 -22.23 -15.79
N TYR A 177 -8.55 -22.83 -14.88
CA TYR A 177 -7.34 -23.55 -15.19
C TYR A 177 -7.59 -25.04 -14.92
N LEU A 178 -7.11 -25.90 -15.81
CA LEU A 178 -7.21 -27.35 -15.72
C LEU A 178 -5.97 -27.95 -15.06
N SER A 179 -4.86 -27.20 -15.05
CA SER A 179 -3.58 -27.65 -14.50
C SER A 179 -2.79 -26.52 -13.84
N TYR A 180 -1.97 -26.86 -12.85
CA TYR A 180 -1.01 -25.94 -12.23
C TYR A 180 0.07 -25.43 -13.19
N LYS A 181 0.20 -26.05 -14.37
CA LYS A 181 1.12 -25.61 -15.44
C LYS A 181 0.49 -24.58 -16.36
N ASP A 182 -0.79 -24.29 -16.23
CA ASP A 182 -1.49 -23.35 -17.10
C ASP A 182 -0.98 -21.93 -16.85
N ALA A 183 -0.77 -21.18 -17.94
CA ALA A 183 -0.26 -19.81 -17.87
C ALA A 183 -1.16 -18.90 -17.01
N VAL A 184 -2.49 -19.11 -17.05
CA VAL A 184 -3.46 -18.37 -16.24
C VAL A 184 -3.20 -18.55 -14.75
N TYR A 185 -2.98 -19.80 -14.32
CA TYR A 185 -2.66 -20.10 -12.91
C TYR A 185 -1.34 -19.46 -12.49
N ILE A 186 -0.29 -19.59 -13.31
CA ILE A 186 1.03 -19.02 -13.02
C ILE A 186 0.94 -17.50 -12.90
N VAL A 187 0.27 -16.82 -13.84
CA VAL A 187 0.08 -15.36 -13.81
C VAL A 187 -0.68 -14.94 -12.56
N GLN A 188 -1.77 -15.64 -12.20
CA GLN A 188 -2.52 -15.36 -10.98
C GLN A 188 -1.62 -15.45 -9.73
N GLN A 189 -0.87 -16.55 -9.57
CA GLN A 189 0.04 -16.73 -8.44
C GLN A 189 1.13 -15.65 -8.38
N VAL A 190 1.75 -15.32 -9.52
CA VAL A 190 2.76 -14.26 -9.59
C VAL A 190 2.17 -12.91 -9.20
N THR A 191 0.97 -12.58 -9.68
CA THR A 191 0.31 -11.31 -9.32
C THR A 191 -0.06 -11.24 -7.84
N ASP A 192 -0.49 -12.36 -7.24
CA ASP A 192 -0.74 -12.44 -5.80
C ASP A 192 0.55 -12.30 -4.98
N MET A 193 1.66 -12.89 -5.43
CA MET A 193 2.96 -12.72 -4.79
C MET A 193 3.44 -11.27 -4.87
N LEU A 194 3.30 -10.60 -6.02
CA LEU A 194 3.66 -9.18 -6.19
C LEU A 194 2.80 -8.28 -5.29
N LYS A 195 1.51 -8.56 -5.19
CA LYS A 195 0.60 -7.88 -4.25
C LYS A 195 1.09 -8.02 -2.81
N VAL A 196 1.47 -9.22 -2.38
CA VAL A 196 2.00 -9.43 -1.02
C VAL A 196 3.36 -8.74 -0.84
N LEU A 197 4.22 -8.74 -1.85
CA LEU A 197 5.51 -8.04 -1.83
C LEU A 197 5.36 -6.53 -1.59
N SER A 198 4.23 -5.93 -2.00
CA SER A 198 3.91 -4.53 -1.71
C SER A 198 3.89 -4.22 -0.21
N CYS A 199 3.61 -5.23 0.63
CA CYS A 199 3.53 -5.05 2.08
C CYS A 199 4.91 -4.82 2.71
N CYS A 200 5.97 -5.39 2.13
CA CYS A 200 7.33 -5.33 2.66
C CYS A 200 8.16 -4.20 2.04
N THR A 201 7.81 -3.76 0.82
CA THR A 201 8.59 -2.78 0.06
C THR A 201 8.69 -1.45 0.80
N ASN A 202 7.63 -1.03 1.49
CA ASN A 202 7.62 0.20 2.28
C ASN A 202 8.77 0.22 3.31
N THR A 203 8.87 -0.83 4.15
CA THR A 203 9.93 -0.96 5.16
C THR A 203 11.32 -0.94 4.56
N VAL A 204 11.53 -1.66 3.44
CA VAL A 204 12.81 -1.68 2.73
C VAL A 204 13.17 -0.28 2.21
N ILE A 205 12.22 0.43 1.62
CA ILE A 205 12.43 1.78 1.12
C ILE A 205 12.81 2.72 2.28
N TYR A 206 12.18 2.62 3.45
CA TYR A 206 12.60 3.40 4.64
C TYR A 206 14.01 3.08 5.09
N ALA A 207 14.36 1.79 5.17
CA ALA A 207 15.71 1.36 5.54
C ALA A 207 16.78 1.96 4.62
N LEU A 208 16.52 2.03 3.31
CA LEU A 208 17.47 2.55 2.33
C LEU A 208 17.52 4.09 2.33
N THR A 209 16.39 4.77 2.51
CA THR A 209 16.28 6.22 2.31
C THR A 209 16.42 7.06 3.59
N GLN A 210 16.00 6.55 4.75
CA GLN A 210 16.00 7.31 6.01
C GLN A 210 17.14 6.91 6.93
N SER A 211 18.07 7.83 7.16
CA SER A 211 19.19 7.63 8.09
C SER A 211 18.75 7.52 9.55
N LYS A 212 17.69 8.24 9.94
CA LYS A 212 17.11 8.16 11.29
C LYS A 212 16.53 6.78 11.56
N PHE A 213 15.69 6.26 10.65
CA PHE A 213 15.13 4.91 10.74
C PHE A 213 16.22 3.85 10.93
N ARG A 214 17.32 3.92 10.15
CA ARG A 214 18.46 3.00 10.32
C ARG A 214 19.11 3.08 11.71
N LYS A 215 19.25 4.28 12.27
CA LYS A 215 19.83 4.48 13.60
C LYS A 215 18.91 3.91 14.69
N ASP A 216 17.61 4.17 14.59
CA ASP A 216 16.63 3.72 15.57
C ASP A 216 16.50 2.19 15.55
N VAL A 217 16.46 1.56 14.36
CA VAL A 217 16.48 0.09 14.23
C VAL A 217 17.78 -0.48 14.78
N LYS A 218 18.94 0.12 14.48
CA LYS A 218 20.23 -0.32 15.03
C LYS A 218 20.25 -0.20 16.56
N TYR A 219 19.66 0.85 17.12
CA TYR A 219 19.55 1.02 18.57
C TYR A 219 18.72 -0.08 19.21
N LEU A 220 17.52 -0.38 18.66
CA LEU A 220 16.65 -1.45 19.14
C LEU A 220 17.30 -2.84 19.06
N VAL A 221 18.11 -3.10 18.03
CA VAL A 221 18.81 -4.38 17.87
C VAL A 221 19.98 -4.52 18.85
N ILE A 222 20.66 -3.42 19.18
CA ILE A 222 21.82 -3.43 20.09
C ILE A 222 21.38 -3.37 21.56
N TYR A 223 20.27 -2.69 21.85
CA TYR A 223 19.70 -2.51 23.19
C TYR A 223 18.25 -3.04 23.19
N PRO A 224 18.07 -4.37 23.26
CA PRO A 224 16.75 -5.00 23.32
C PRO A 224 16.02 -4.72 24.64
#